data_AF-A0A5C6FAR1-F1
#
_entry.id   AF-A0A5C6FAR1-F1
#
_cell.length_a   1.000
_cell.length_b   1.000
_cell.length_c   1.000
_cell.angle_alpha   90.00
_cell.angle_beta   90.00
_cell.angle_gamma   90.00
#
_symmetry.space_group_name_H-M   'P 1'
#
loop_
_entity.id
_entity.type
_entity.pdbx_description
1 polymer ?
#
loop_
_entity_poly.entity_id
_entity_poly.type
_entity_poly.pdbx_seq_one_letter_code
_entity_poly.pdbx_strand_id
1 'polypeptide(L)' 'MTTDQQNRRPVMMLCASLAAIAILWLAVLPWIAERPVVNDRIEWLAHKGIDPAAMYYTELDAMKPIIDKLERRNSR' A
#
# COMPACT_ATOMS: atom_id res chain seq x y z
N MET A 1 -4.45 48.61 0.65
CA MET A 1 -4.79 47.66 1.73
C MET A 1 -5.54 46.46 1.12
N THR A 2 -4.89 45.70 0.23
CA THR A 2 -5.46 44.50 -0.44
C THR A 2 -4.34 43.64 -1.05
N THR A 3 -3.42 43.14 -0.23
CA THR A 3 -2.39 42.17 -0.67
C THR A 3 -2.61 40.76 -0.10
N ASP A 4 -3.57 40.59 0.82
CA ASP A 4 -3.87 39.31 1.47
C ASP A 4 -4.71 38.33 0.63
N GLN A 5 -5.43 38.80 -0.40
CA GLN A 5 -6.37 37.96 -1.15
C GLN A 5 -5.68 37.10 -2.23
N GLN A 6 -4.58 37.57 -2.82
CA GLN A 6 -3.87 36.85 -3.90
C GLN A 6 -3.22 35.55 -3.39
N ASN A 7 -2.68 35.57 -2.17
CA ASN A 7 -1.87 34.47 -1.62
C ASN A 7 -2.68 33.36 -0.94
N ARG A 8 -3.97 33.61 -0.64
CA ARG A 8 -4.83 32.64 0.08
C ARG A 8 -5.44 31.59 -0.82
N ARG A 9 -5.74 31.91 -2.09
CA ARG A 9 -6.28 30.95 -3.06
C ARG A 9 -5.36 29.74 -3.30
N PRO A 10 -4.05 29.90 -3.61
CA PRO A 10 -3.19 28.76 -3.85
C PRO A 10 -2.97 27.90 -2.59
N VAL A 11 -2.83 28.53 -1.41
CA VAL A 11 -2.68 27.82 -0.14
C VAL A 11 -3.95 27.05 0.21
N MET A 12 -5.12 27.66 0.02
CA MET A 12 -6.41 27.00 0.28
C MET A 12 -6.64 25.81 -0.65
N MET A 13 -6.25 25.92 -1.93
CA MET A 13 -6.26 24.80 -2.87
C MET A 13 -5.30 23.68 -2.43
N LEU A 14 -4.10 24.01 -1.97
CA LEU A 14 -3.14 23.02 -1.49
C LEU A 14 -3.67 22.29 -0.24
N CYS A 15 -4.20 23.01 0.74
CA CYS A 15 -4.84 22.42 1.92
C CYS A 15 -6.04 21.55 1.53
N ALA A 16 -6.87 21.98 0.58
CA ALA A 16 -8.00 21.19 0.09
C ALA A 16 -7.54 19.88 -0.58
N SER A 17 -6.49 19.93 -1.40
CA SER A 17 -5.91 18.75 -2.04
C SER A 17 -5.34 17.77 -1.02
N LEU A 18 -4.58 18.27 -0.03
CA LEU A 18 -4.05 17.45 1.06
C LEU A 18 -5.17 16.81 1.88
N ALA A 19 -6.21 17.58 2.21
CA ALA A 19 -7.37 17.07 2.92
C ALA A 19 -8.09 15.98 2.10
N ALA A 20 -8.26 16.18 0.79
CA ALA A 20 -8.87 15.18 -0.08
C ALA A 20 -8.05 13.88 -0.13
N ILE A 21 -6.71 13.98 -0.25
CA ILE A 21 -5.82 12.82 -0.20
C ILE A 21 -5.90 12.12 1.16
N ALA A 22 -5.87 12.88 2.26
CA ALA A 22 -5.96 12.33 3.61
C ALA A 22 -7.29 11.60 3.83
N ILE A 23 -8.42 12.17 3.38
CA ILE A 23 -9.74 11.53 3.47
C ILE A 23 -9.78 10.26 2.62
N LEU A 24 -9.26 10.32 1.38
CA LEU A 24 -9.18 9.15 0.51
C LEU A 24 -8.36 8.02 1.17
N TRP A 25 -7.26 8.36 1.81
CA TRP A 25 -6.37 7.38 2.45
C TRP A 25 -6.92 6.83 3.76
N LEU A 26 -7.45 7.69 4.62
CA LEU A 26 -7.86 7.33 5.99
C LEU A 26 -9.31 6.87 6.10
N ALA A 27 -10.16 7.19 5.14
CA ALA A 27 -11.58 6.81 5.19
C ALA A 27 -11.95 5.88 4.04
N VAL A 28 -11.62 6.24 2.80
CA VAL A 28 -12.07 5.47 1.63
C VAL A 28 -11.35 4.12 1.54
N LEU A 29 -10.04 4.10 1.77
CA LEU A 29 -9.25 2.87 1.73
C LEU A 29 -9.64 1.85 2.81
N PRO A 30 -9.75 2.20 4.11
CA PRO A 30 -10.22 1.25 5.13
C PRO A 30 -11.67 0.82 4.89
N TRP A 31 -12.55 1.70 4.42
CA TRP A 31 -13.92 1.32 4.10
C TRP A 31 -14.01 0.29 2.96
N ILE A 32 -13.09 0.37 1.98
CA ILE A 32 -12.96 -0.65 0.94
C ILE A 32 -12.33 -1.93 1.49
N ALA A 33 -11.39 -1.82 2.44
CA ALA A 33 -10.76 -2.96 3.09
C ALA A 33 -11.71 -3.72 4.04
N GLU A 34 -12.70 -3.05 4.62
CA GLU A 34 -13.79 -3.64 5.42
C GLU A 34 -14.78 -4.45 4.59
N ARG A 35 -14.57 -4.56 3.26
CA ARG A 35 -15.44 -5.39 2.43
C ARG A 35 -15.42 -6.84 2.90
N PRO A 36 -16.61 -7.47 3.05
CA PRO A 36 -16.74 -8.82 3.59
C PRO A 36 -15.94 -9.86 2.77
N VAL A 37 -15.76 -9.62 1.47
CA VAL A 37 -14.97 -10.47 0.57
C VAL A 37 -13.52 -10.67 1.04
N VAL A 38 -12.90 -9.66 1.66
CA VAL A 38 -11.53 -9.76 2.18
C VAL A 38 -11.53 -10.56 3.48
N ASN A 39 -12.49 -10.30 4.37
CA ASN A 39 -12.64 -11.04 5.62
C ASN A 39 -12.97 -12.52 5.39
N ASP A 40 -13.89 -12.84 4.48
CA ASP A 40 -14.23 -14.23 4.12
C ASP A 40 -13.00 -14.99 3.61
N ARG A 41 -12.12 -14.30 2.87
CA ARG A 41 -10.87 -14.88 2.36
C ARG A 41 -9.84 -15.09 3.45
N ILE A 42 -9.70 -14.13 4.37
CA ILE A 42 -8.82 -14.26 5.54
C ILE A 42 -9.31 -15.38 6.46
N GLU A 43 -10.61 -15.48 6.71
CA GLU A 43 -11.21 -16.52 7.55
C GLU A 43 -11.07 -17.92 6.91
N TRP A 44 -11.19 -18.02 5.59
CA TRP A 44 -10.90 -19.25 4.85
C TRP A 44 -9.43 -19.67 4.94
N LEU A 45 -8.49 -18.70 4.85
CA LEU A 45 -7.06 -18.96 5.00
C LEU A 45 -6.72 -19.39 6.45
N ALA A 46 -7.30 -18.71 7.44
CA ALA A 46 -7.16 -19.04 8.85
C ALA A 46 -7.69 -20.44 9.16
N HIS A 47 -8.85 -20.83 8.62
CA HIS A 47 -9.39 -22.19 8.75
C HIS A 47 -8.47 -23.26 8.16
N LYS A 48 -7.63 -22.89 7.18
CA LYS A 48 -6.61 -23.79 6.60
C LYS A 48 -5.27 -23.75 7.32
N GLY A 49 -5.15 -22.98 8.41
CA GLY A 49 -3.90 -22.79 9.14
C GLY A 49 -2.86 -21.95 8.38
N ILE A 50 -3.31 -21.16 7.40
CA ILE A 50 -2.47 -20.30 6.58
C ILE A 50 -2.59 -18.88 7.12
N ASP A 51 -1.50 -18.31 7.64
CA ASP A 51 -1.46 -16.91 8.07
C ASP A 51 -1.31 -15.99 6.83
N PRO A 52 -2.33 -15.18 6.47
CA PRO A 52 -2.25 -14.27 5.35
C PRO A 52 -1.33 -13.06 5.59
N ALA A 53 -1.02 -12.75 6.86
CA ALA A 53 -0.12 -11.68 7.25
C ALA A 53 1.33 -12.15 7.41
N ALA A 54 1.56 -13.47 7.41
CA ALA A 54 2.90 -14.01 7.31
C ALA A 54 3.49 -13.60 5.96
N MET A 55 4.49 -12.73 6.00
CA MET A 55 5.33 -12.45 4.85
C MET A 55 5.97 -13.79 4.44
N TYR A 56 5.55 -14.32 3.28
CA TYR A 56 5.95 -15.63 2.83
C TYR A 56 7.44 -15.67 2.48
N TYR A 57 8.27 -16.04 3.45
CA TYR A 57 9.68 -16.39 3.22
C TYR A 57 9.83 -17.64 2.33
N THR A 58 8.73 -18.33 1.99
CA THR A 58 8.73 -19.38 0.96
C THR A 58 9.12 -18.84 -0.42
N GLU A 59 8.89 -17.55 -0.67
CA GLU A 59 9.37 -16.87 -1.88
C GLU A 59 10.88 -16.59 -1.84
N LEU A 60 11.50 -16.48 -0.65
CA LEU A 60 12.96 -16.36 -0.54
C LEU A 60 13.68 -17.64 -0.95
N ASP A 61 13.14 -18.82 -0.61
CA ASP A 61 13.71 -20.09 -1.05
C ASP A 61 13.62 -20.27 -2.57
N ALA A 62 12.55 -19.77 -3.18
CA ALA A 62 12.38 -19.72 -4.64
C ALA A 62 13.27 -18.67 -5.33
N MET A 63 13.76 -17.67 -4.58
CA MET A 63 14.65 -16.61 -5.08
C MET A 63 16.10 -17.09 -5.25
N LYS A 64 16.55 -18.05 -4.43
CA LYS A 64 17.92 -18.60 -4.46
C LYS A 64 18.43 -18.97 -5.88
N PRO A 65 17.70 -19.76 -6.70
CA PRO A 65 18.17 -20.11 -8.04
C PRO A 65 18.28 -18.91 -9.00
N ILE A 66 17.53 -17.84 -8.76
CA ILE A 66 17.57 -16.61 -9.57
C ILE A 66 18.83 -15.80 -9.23
N ILE A 67 19.12 -15.65 -7.94
CA ILE A 67 20.32 -14.95 -7.43
C ILE A 67 21.58 -15.66 -7.94
N ASP A 68 21.65 -16.98 -7.80
CA ASP A 68 22.75 -17.82 -8.31
C ASP A 68 23.02 -17.63 -9.82
N LYS A 69 21.95 -17.43 -10.60
CA LYS A 69 22.04 -17.23 -12.06
C LYS A 69 22.50 -15.82 -12.41
N LEU A 70 22.17 -14.82 -11.58
CA LEU A 70 22.60 -13.44 -11.73
C LEU A 70 24.08 -13.28 -11.35
N GLU A 71 24.51 -13.86 -10.24
CA GLU A 71 25.92 -13.82 -9.81
C GLU A 71 26.85 -14.45 -10.85
N ARG A 72 26.49 -15.63 -11.39
CA ARG A 72 27.26 -16.28 -12.48
C ARG A 72 27.35 -15.44 -13.75
N ARG A 73 26.37 -14.57 -14.01
CA ARG A 73 26.36 -13.69 -15.19
C ARG A 73 27.22 -12.46 -14.95
N ASN A 74 27.23 -11.93 -13.72
CA ASN A 74 27.98 -10.75 -13.34
C ASN A 74 29.48 -11.04 -13.11
N SER A 75 29.85 -12.30 -12.83
CA SER A 75 31.24 -12.74 -12.71
C SER A 75 31.89 -13.15 -14.05
N ARG A 76 31.31 -12.75 -15.19
CA ARG A 76 31.90 -12.86 -16.54
C ARG A 76 32.15 -11.47 -17.09
#